data_AF-A0A6V3J863-F1
#
_entry.id   AF-A0A6V3J863-F1
#
_cell.length_a   1.000
_cell.length_b   1.000
_cell.length_c   1.000
_cell.angle_alpha   90.00
_cell.angle_beta   90.00
_cell.angle_gamma   90.00
#
_symmetry.space_group_name_H-M   'P 1'
#
loop_
_entity.id
_entity.type
_entity.pdbx_description
1 polymer ?
#
loop_
_entity_poly.entity_id
_entity_poly.type
_entity_poly.pdbx_seq_one_letter_code
_entity_poly.pdbx_strand_id
1 'polypeptide(L)'
;MMFYPTVVKYPSPKVPDDEKWEAGVYAGSFNPAHNGHMAIVKELRKRFKRVYCVVGYNPSKTYQVDPETRRHLLKYMLRRSGMDDVKVDFFPGNIWRYAKIKGAYMCRGIRTWEKDGNEEIFLNALNILGPIFIGWLNHEMWAHLYRKDILSFLMYSAPQRTIFFQADPSLSKVSSTKVRKLRKKGKPLGGSGLIPDDTAPVVEAIFSKPGTPVPSIASAEEFEEFQKIVDNAGEDQLSYDELKFYQRDSLSSASGSRYGTLKRPLANLASPRSSQHSDGSSQQRSPRVPRARRRRSSQASADTDD
;
A
#
# COMPACT_ATOMS: atom_id res chain seq x y z
N MET A 1 26.46 6.58 -24.98
CA MET A 1 24.99 6.44 -25.19
C MET A 1 24.25 5.80 -24.00
N MET A 2 24.90 5.58 -22.84
CA MET A 2 24.45 4.66 -21.77
C MET A 2 23.96 5.35 -20.46
N PHE A 3 23.64 6.65 -20.49
CA PHE A 3 23.33 7.40 -19.25
C PHE A 3 22.04 8.21 -19.27
N TYR A 4 21.36 8.33 -20.42
CA TYR A 4 20.06 9.02 -20.44
C TYR A 4 18.95 8.05 -20.07
N PRO A 5 18.13 8.39 -19.06
CA PRO A 5 16.97 7.58 -18.71
C PRO A 5 16.05 7.47 -19.92
N THR A 6 15.51 6.27 -20.17
CA THR A 6 14.43 6.12 -21.15
C THR A 6 13.21 6.84 -20.60
N VAL A 7 12.73 7.86 -21.31
CA VAL A 7 11.55 8.65 -20.93
C VAL A 7 10.44 8.43 -21.94
N VAL A 8 9.29 7.98 -21.44
CA VAL A 8 8.03 7.91 -22.16
C VAL A 8 7.27 9.21 -21.92
N LYS A 9 7.01 9.97 -23.00
CA LYS A 9 6.24 11.21 -22.95
C LYS A 9 4.74 10.93 -22.84
N TYR A 10 4.02 11.86 -22.22
CA TYR A 10 2.57 11.88 -22.15
C TYR A 10 1.98 12.83 -23.22
N PRO A 11 0.84 12.50 -23.85
CA PRO A 11 0.19 11.18 -23.84
C PRO A 11 1.01 10.19 -24.64
N SER A 12 1.05 8.93 -24.23
CA SER A 12 1.72 7.93 -25.05
C SER A 12 0.79 7.16 -25.97
N PRO A 13 1.26 6.84 -27.20
CA PRO A 13 0.53 5.98 -28.10
C PRO A 13 0.43 4.55 -27.53
N LYS A 14 -0.64 3.84 -27.92
CA LYS A 14 -0.77 2.40 -27.70
C LYS A 14 0.22 1.69 -28.62
N VAL A 15 0.90 0.67 -28.09
CA VAL A 15 1.87 -0.14 -28.83
C VAL A 15 1.20 -1.49 -29.16
N PRO A 16 1.44 -2.06 -30.36
CA PRO A 16 1.01 -3.43 -30.69
C PRO A 16 1.45 -4.46 -29.63
N ASP A 17 0.66 -5.52 -29.43
CA ASP A 17 0.89 -6.47 -28.33
C ASP A 17 2.19 -7.28 -28.48
N ASP A 18 2.61 -7.55 -29.71
CA ASP A 18 3.87 -8.20 -30.07
C ASP A 18 5.10 -7.32 -29.83
N GLU A 19 4.92 -6.00 -29.85
CA GLU A 19 5.95 -5.00 -29.57
C GLU A 19 6.03 -4.58 -28.09
N LYS A 20 5.10 -5.03 -27.24
CA LYS A 20 5.12 -4.73 -25.80
C LYS A 20 6.32 -5.36 -25.11
N TRP A 21 6.89 -4.64 -24.14
CA TRP A 21 7.87 -5.18 -23.21
C TRP A 21 7.26 -6.28 -22.33
N GLU A 22 8.09 -7.24 -21.90
CA GLU A 22 7.61 -8.43 -21.19
C GLU A 22 7.01 -8.14 -19.80
N ALA A 23 7.64 -7.28 -19.02
CA ALA A 23 7.17 -6.94 -17.67
C ALA A 23 7.70 -5.60 -17.16
N GLY A 24 6.87 -4.89 -16.39
CA GLY A 24 7.22 -3.63 -15.72
C GLY A 24 6.81 -3.64 -14.24
N VAL A 25 7.69 -3.13 -13.37
CA VAL A 25 7.45 -2.96 -11.93
C VAL A 25 7.28 -1.48 -11.62
N TYR A 26 6.09 -1.11 -11.14
CA TYR A 26 5.80 0.23 -10.63
C TYR A 26 5.67 0.21 -9.12
N ALA A 27 6.65 0.80 -8.44
CA ALA A 27 6.68 0.79 -6.98
C ALA A 27 6.44 2.16 -6.38
N GLY A 28 5.75 2.14 -5.25
CA GLY A 28 5.41 3.32 -4.50
C GLY A 28 5.00 2.96 -3.09
N SER A 29 4.92 3.96 -2.22
CA SER A 29 4.32 3.75 -0.89
C SER A 29 2.81 3.56 -0.96
N PHE A 30 2.15 4.07 -2.00
CA PHE A 30 0.70 3.94 -2.21
C PHE A 30 -0.11 4.15 -0.92
N ASN A 31 0.11 5.29 -0.25
CA ASN A 31 -0.44 5.58 1.08
C ASN A 31 -1.42 6.78 1.12
N PRO A 32 -2.62 6.70 0.53
CA PRO A 32 -3.09 5.68 -0.42
C PRO A 32 -2.58 5.97 -1.85
N ALA A 33 -2.89 5.09 -2.80
CA ALA A 33 -2.77 5.42 -4.21
C ALA A 33 -3.72 6.58 -4.59
N HIS A 34 -3.50 7.19 -5.76
CA HIS A 34 -4.24 8.37 -6.20
C HIS A 34 -4.34 8.41 -7.72
N ASN A 35 -5.16 9.30 -8.30
CA ASN A 35 -5.42 9.33 -9.74
C ASN A 35 -4.14 9.45 -10.58
N GLY A 36 -3.15 10.22 -10.13
CA GLY A 36 -1.82 10.23 -10.78
C GLY A 36 -1.14 8.85 -10.84
N HIS A 37 -1.23 8.02 -9.79
CA HIS A 37 -0.73 6.64 -9.84
C HIS A 37 -1.56 5.79 -10.81
N MET A 38 -2.90 5.91 -10.78
CA MET A 38 -3.79 5.15 -11.66
C MET A 38 -3.50 5.46 -13.13
N ALA A 39 -3.24 6.73 -13.47
CA ALA A 39 -2.86 7.15 -14.82
C ALA A 39 -1.55 6.50 -15.28
N ILE A 40 -0.53 6.47 -14.42
CA ILE A 40 0.73 5.78 -14.75
C ILE A 40 0.49 4.28 -14.98
N VAL A 41 -0.28 3.60 -14.11
CA VAL A 41 -0.59 2.17 -14.31
C VAL A 41 -1.30 1.92 -15.63
N LYS A 42 -2.24 2.79 -16.02
CA LYS A 42 -2.89 2.74 -17.35
C LYS A 42 -1.88 2.88 -18.49
N GLU A 43 -0.89 3.77 -18.38
CA GLU A 43 0.17 3.90 -19.37
C GLU A 43 1.10 2.68 -19.43
N LEU A 44 1.35 2.02 -18.29
CA LEU A 44 2.14 0.79 -18.25
C LEU A 44 1.44 -0.36 -18.97
N ARG A 45 0.12 -0.52 -18.79
CA ARG A 45 -0.67 -1.56 -19.48
C ARG A 45 -0.64 -1.44 -21.01
N LYS A 46 -0.40 -0.24 -21.54
CA LYS A 46 -0.23 0.00 -22.99
C LYS A 46 1.12 -0.49 -23.54
N ARG A 47 2.12 -0.72 -22.67
CA ARG A 47 3.51 -1.02 -23.06
C ARG A 47 4.05 -2.33 -22.55
N PHE A 48 3.44 -2.89 -21.52
CA PHE A 48 3.91 -4.10 -20.90
C PHE A 48 2.86 -5.19 -21.02
N LYS A 49 3.30 -6.42 -21.30
CA LYS A 49 2.46 -7.61 -21.24
C LYS A 49 2.05 -7.92 -19.80
N ARG A 50 2.94 -7.65 -18.83
CA ARG A 50 2.69 -7.83 -17.39
C ARG A 50 3.06 -6.57 -16.60
N VAL A 51 2.18 -6.13 -15.72
CA VAL A 51 2.42 -4.99 -14.82
C VAL A 51 2.34 -5.45 -13.38
N TYR A 52 3.38 -5.14 -12.60
CA TYR A 52 3.45 -5.40 -11.18
C TYR A 52 3.46 -4.06 -10.43
N CYS A 53 2.46 -3.80 -9.61
CA CYS A 53 2.48 -2.70 -8.65
C CYS A 53 3.01 -3.19 -7.31
N VAL A 54 4.09 -2.60 -6.81
CA VAL A 54 4.75 -3.06 -5.58
C VAL A 54 4.67 -2.00 -4.49
N VAL A 55 3.99 -2.34 -3.39
CA VAL A 55 3.98 -1.54 -2.18
C VAL A 55 5.35 -1.62 -1.53
N GLY A 56 6.07 -0.51 -1.57
CA GLY A 56 7.33 -0.35 -0.84
C GLY A 56 7.10 0.05 0.62
N TYR A 57 8.10 -0.27 1.44
CA TYR A 57 8.22 0.22 2.81
C TYR A 57 9.55 0.94 2.98
N ASN A 58 9.50 2.18 3.44
CA ASN A 58 10.68 2.94 3.82
C ASN A 58 10.70 3.07 5.35
N PRO A 59 11.64 2.41 6.05
CA PRO A 59 11.75 2.47 7.51
C PRO A 59 11.89 3.89 8.06
N SER A 60 12.42 4.83 7.28
CA SER A 60 12.56 6.24 7.67
C SER A 60 11.26 7.05 7.60
N LYS A 61 10.16 6.46 7.10
CA LYS A 61 8.85 7.12 6.98
C LYS A 61 7.83 6.44 7.88
N THR A 62 7.08 7.25 8.65
CA THR A 62 5.93 6.75 9.40
C THR A 62 4.71 6.63 8.50
N TYR A 63 4.10 5.45 8.48
CA TYR A 63 2.86 5.19 7.75
C TYR A 63 1.69 5.07 8.73
N GLN A 64 0.58 5.74 8.41
CA GLN A 64 -0.69 5.60 9.17
C GLN A 64 -1.30 4.20 9.01
N VAL A 65 -1.03 3.55 7.87
CA VAL A 65 -1.63 2.28 7.46
C VAL A 65 -0.50 1.30 7.16
N ASP A 66 -0.65 0.08 7.66
CA ASP A 66 0.32 -1.00 7.48
C ASP A 66 0.48 -1.35 5.97
N PRO A 67 1.64 -1.89 5.56
CA PRO A 67 1.91 -2.20 4.16
C PRO A 67 0.94 -3.20 3.53
N GLU A 68 0.42 -4.16 4.30
CA GLU A 68 -0.45 -5.21 3.78
C GLU A 68 -1.84 -4.64 3.47
N THR A 69 -2.40 -3.84 4.39
CA THR A 69 -3.63 -3.08 4.13
C THR A 69 -3.47 -2.13 2.95
N ARG A 70 -2.32 -1.46 2.79
CA ARG A 70 -2.05 -0.62 1.61
C ARG A 70 -2.02 -1.43 0.31
N ARG A 71 -1.48 -2.66 0.35
CA ARG A 71 -1.45 -3.58 -0.79
C ARG A 71 -2.87 -4.02 -1.18
N HIS A 72 -3.68 -4.45 -0.22
CA HIS A 72 -5.08 -4.80 -0.45
C HIS A 72 -5.87 -3.61 -0.98
N LEU A 73 -5.64 -2.43 -0.42
CA LEU A 73 -6.30 -1.20 -0.87
C LEU A 73 -5.90 -0.86 -2.31
N LEU A 74 -4.62 -0.98 -2.67
CA LEU A 74 -4.18 -0.78 -4.04
C LEU A 74 -4.81 -1.80 -5.00
N LYS A 75 -4.86 -3.08 -4.62
CA LYS A 75 -5.53 -4.12 -5.41
C LYS A 75 -7.01 -3.79 -5.63
N TYR A 76 -7.74 -3.45 -4.58
CA TYR A 76 -9.14 -3.01 -4.66
C TYR A 76 -9.31 -1.80 -5.60
N MET A 77 -8.49 -0.76 -5.44
CA MET A 77 -8.57 0.44 -6.27
C MET A 77 -8.31 0.17 -7.76
N LEU A 78 -7.40 -0.75 -8.07
CA LEU A 78 -7.10 -1.16 -9.45
C LEU A 78 -8.26 -1.94 -10.07
N ARG A 79 -8.85 -2.90 -9.34
CA ARG A 79 -10.03 -3.67 -9.81
C ARG A 79 -11.23 -2.76 -10.09
N ARG A 80 -11.57 -1.87 -9.15
CA ARG A 80 -12.64 -0.87 -9.35
C ARG A 80 -12.37 0.08 -10.53
N SER A 81 -11.11 0.19 -10.95
CA SER A 81 -10.72 0.97 -12.13
C SER A 81 -10.60 0.13 -13.43
N GLY A 82 -11.05 -1.13 -13.43
CA GLY A 82 -10.99 -2.04 -14.58
C GLY A 82 -9.57 -2.52 -14.93
N MET A 83 -8.71 -2.70 -13.92
CA MET A 83 -7.31 -3.11 -14.05
C MET A 83 -7.00 -4.38 -13.25
N ASP A 84 -7.87 -5.38 -13.35
CA ASP A 84 -7.75 -6.69 -12.68
C ASP A 84 -6.52 -7.51 -13.11
N ASP A 85 -5.99 -7.22 -14.29
CA ASP A 85 -4.80 -7.84 -14.88
C ASP A 85 -3.48 -7.37 -14.24
N VAL A 86 -3.52 -6.33 -13.39
CA VAL A 86 -2.33 -5.79 -12.72
C VAL A 86 -2.07 -6.55 -11.42
N LYS A 87 -0.89 -7.15 -11.30
CA LYS A 87 -0.45 -7.85 -10.07
C LYS A 87 -0.04 -6.85 -9.00
N VAL A 88 -0.39 -7.13 -7.74
CA VAL A 88 -0.11 -6.22 -6.61
C VAL A 88 0.56 -6.94 -5.45
N ASP A 89 1.82 -6.57 -5.20
CA ASP A 89 2.67 -7.19 -4.20
C ASP A 89 3.18 -6.20 -3.15
N PHE A 90 3.71 -6.75 -2.06
CA PHE A 90 4.47 -6.02 -1.06
C PHE A 90 5.92 -6.51 -1.10
N PHE A 91 6.88 -5.59 -0.97
CA PHE A 91 8.29 -5.96 -0.87
C PHE A 91 9.00 -5.13 0.22
N PRO A 92 9.59 -5.76 1.25
CA PRO A 92 10.19 -5.06 2.39
C PRO A 92 11.60 -4.52 2.14
N GLY A 93 12.21 -4.81 0.98
CA GLY A 93 13.59 -4.43 0.65
C GLY A 93 13.71 -3.49 -0.57
N ASN A 94 14.91 -3.43 -1.14
CA ASN A 94 15.19 -2.64 -2.34
C ASN A 94 14.39 -3.16 -3.54
N ILE A 95 13.49 -2.34 -4.07
CA ILE A 95 12.54 -2.74 -5.13
C ILE A 95 13.23 -3.25 -6.40
N TRP A 96 14.42 -2.76 -6.75
CA TRP A 96 15.15 -3.27 -7.91
C TRP A 96 15.42 -4.79 -7.80
N ARG A 97 15.53 -5.35 -6.59
CA ARG A 97 15.65 -6.80 -6.37
C ARG A 97 14.39 -7.52 -6.82
N TYR A 98 13.21 -7.00 -6.45
CA TYR A 98 11.93 -7.54 -6.92
C TYR A 98 11.84 -7.49 -8.45
N ALA A 99 12.26 -6.38 -9.08
CA ALA A 99 12.28 -6.27 -10.53
C ALA A 99 13.22 -7.30 -11.18
N LYS A 100 14.40 -7.57 -10.60
CA LYS A 100 15.30 -8.62 -11.05
C LYS A 100 14.68 -10.01 -10.98
N ILE A 101 14.03 -10.36 -9.85
CA ILE A 101 13.35 -11.65 -9.67
C ILE A 101 12.27 -11.85 -10.75
N LYS A 102 11.54 -10.79 -11.08
CA LYS A 102 10.48 -10.85 -12.11
C LYS A 102 10.99 -10.65 -13.54
N GLY A 103 12.29 -10.42 -13.75
CA GLY A 103 12.85 -10.08 -15.06
C GLY A 103 12.23 -8.82 -15.68
N ALA A 104 11.84 -7.86 -14.84
CA ALA A 104 11.02 -6.72 -15.22
C ALA A 104 11.82 -5.42 -15.30
N TYR A 105 11.32 -4.46 -16.08
CA TYR A 105 11.81 -3.08 -16.07
C TYR A 105 11.33 -2.33 -14.82
N MET A 106 12.19 -1.50 -14.23
CA MET A 106 11.76 -0.55 -13.21
C MET A 106 11.01 0.60 -13.87
N CYS A 107 9.79 0.85 -13.43
CA CYS A 107 8.94 1.92 -13.95
C CYS A 107 8.80 3.01 -12.89
N ARG A 108 9.01 4.26 -13.28
CA ARG A 108 8.91 5.43 -12.39
C ARG A 108 8.03 6.50 -13.05
N GLY A 109 7.28 7.24 -12.25
CA GLY A 109 6.49 8.37 -12.74
C GLY A 109 7.19 9.68 -12.40
N ILE A 110 7.38 10.56 -13.38
CA ILE A 110 7.92 11.92 -13.17
C ILE A 110 6.82 12.92 -13.48
N ARG A 111 6.51 13.83 -12.55
CA ARG A 111 5.60 14.95 -12.83
C ARG A 111 6.35 16.08 -13.50
N THR A 112 7.44 16.51 -12.87
CA THR A 112 8.40 17.46 -13.43
C THR A 112 9.80 17.12 -12.91
N TRP A 113 10.81 17.32 -13.75
CA TRP A 113 12.21 17.11 -13.36
C TRP A 113 12.65 18.06 -12.24
N GLU A 114 12.14 19.30 -12.22
CA GLU A 114 12.44 20.27 -11.17
C GLU A 114 12.01 19.80 -9.77
N LYS A 115 10.87 19.08 -9.69
CA LYS A 115 10.29 18.67 -8.41
C LYS A 115 10.74 17.27 -7.99
N ASP A 116 10.75 16.34 -8.93
CA ASP A 116 10.95 14.92 -8.65
C ASP A 116 12.37 14.46 -9.04
N GLY A 117 13.09 15.22 -9.87
CA GLY A 117 14.33 14.79 -10.52
C GLY A 117 15.44 14.37 -9.57
N ASN A 118 15.67 15.10 -8.47
CA ASN A 118 16.76 14.77 -7.54
C ASN A 118 16.55 13.41 -6.85
N GLU A 119 15.33 13.14 -6.34
CA GLU A 119 15.00 11.85 -5.72
C GLU A 119 15.02 10.72 -6.76
N GLU A 120 14.51 10.98 -7.96
CA GLU A 120 14.48 10.00 -9.05
C GLU A 120 15.87 9.66 -9.60
N ILE A 121 16.78 10.64 -9.72
CA ILE A 121 18.17 10.43 -10.12
C ILE A 121 18.90 9.59 -9.07
N PHE A 122 18.70 9.89 -7.79
CA PHE A 122 19.30 9.11 -6.70
C PHE A 122 18.79 7.66 -6.71
N LEU A 123 17.48 7.45 -6.83
CA LEU A 123 16.90 6.12 -6.93
C LEU A 123 17.35 5.37 -8.18
N ASN A 124 17.52 6.06 -9.31
CA ASN A 124 18.04 5.45 -10.52
C ASN A 124 19.52 5.06 -10.37
N ALA A 125 20.33 5.89 -9.69
CA ALA A 125 21.70 5.54 -9.35
C ALA A 125 21.73 4.27 -8.48
N LEU A 126 20.83 4.13 -7.50
CA LEU A 126 20.69 2.90 -6.72
C LEU A 126 20.27 1.69 -7.57
N ASN A 127 19.40 1.88 -8.57
CA ASN A 127 19.02 0.81 -9.49
C ASN A 127 20.20 0.36 -10.38
N ILE A 128 21.10 1.28 -10.74
CA ILE A 128 22.27 1.00 -11.58
C ILE A 128 23.41 0.39 -10.76
N LEU A 129 23.74 1.00 -9.63
CA LEU A 129 24.91 0.68 -8.81
C LEU A 129 24.61 -0.39 -7.76
N GLY A 130 23.38 -0.44 -7.23
CA GLY A 130 22.97 -1.42 -6.23
C GLY A 130 23.25 -2.86 -6.64
N PRO A 131 22.84 -3.32 -7.84
CA PRO A 131 23.16 -4.65 -8.34
C PRO A 131 24.66 -4.95 -8.39
N ILE A 132 25.49 -3.96 -8.74
CA ILE A 132 26.94 -4.10 -8.86
C ILE A 132 27.58 -4.29 -7.48
N PHE A 133 27.31 -3.37 -6.55
CA PHE A 133 27.95 -3.38 -5.23
C PHE A 133 27.37 -4.45 -4.30
N ILE A 134 26.04 -4.60 -4.26
CA ILE A 134 25.38 -5.57 -3.38
C ILE A 134 25.46 -6.98 -3.95
N GLY A 135 25.50 -7.12 -5.29
CA GLY A 135 25.87 -8.36 -5.94
C GLY A 135 27.24 -8.81 -5.43
N TRP A 136 28.29 -8.00 -5.61
CA TRP A 136 29.63 -8.42 -5.21
C TRP A 136 29.82 -8.74 -3.72
N LEU A 137 29.07 -8.10 -2.81
CA LEU A 137 29.30 -8.23 -1.37
C LEU A 137 28.55 -9.38 -0.67
N ASN A 138 27.47 -9.92 -1.24
CA ASN A 138 26.64 -10.92 -0.55
C ASN A 138 26.67 -12.31 -1.24
N HIS A 139 27.73 -13.10 -0.98
CA HIS A 139 27.93 -14.46 -1.50
C HIS A 139 26.76 -15.44 -1.20
N GLU A 140 26.11 -15.33 -0.04
CA GLU A 140 24.97 -16.20 0.32
C GLU A 140 23.71 -15.93 -0.51
N MET A 141 23.50 -14.68 -0.95
CA MET A 141 22.37 -14.29 -1.79
C MET A 141 22.50 -14.88 -3.20
N TRP A 142 23.74 -14.98 -3.73
CA TRP A 142 24.01 -15.68 -4.99
C TRP A 142 23.64 -17.14 -4.94
N ALA A 143 24.09 -17.82 -3.88
CA ALA A 143 23.89 -19.24 -3.71
C ALA A 143 22.41 -19.62 -3.53
N HIS A 144 21.60 -18.72 -2.95
CA HIS A 144 20.16 -18.96 -2.75
C HIS A 144 19.33 -18.73 -4.00
N LEU A 145 19.66 -17.71 -4.82
CA LEU A 145 18.82 -17.32 -5.97
C LEU A 145 19.14 -18.10 -7.25
N TYR A 146 20.36 -18.60 -7.43
CA TYR A 146 20.76 -19.28 -8.66
C TYR A 146 21.80 -20.40 -8.41
N ARG A 147 21.79 -21.42 -9.27
CA ARG A 147 22.90 -22.40 -9.32
C ARG A 147 24.19 -21.62 -9.62
N LYS A 148 25.30 -22.07 -9.03
CA LYS A 148 26.62 -21.42 -9.02
C LYS A 148 27.26 -21.29 -10.41
N ASP A 149 26.62 -20.60 -11.35
CA ASP A 149 27.14 -20.32 -12.68
C ASP A 149 27.38 -18.82 -12.90
N ILE A 150 28.44 -18.54 -13.66
CA ILE A 150 28.93 -17.17 -13.88
C ILE A 150 27.97 -16.32 -14.72
N LEU A 151 27.10 -16.93 -15.51
CA LEU A 151 26.14 -16.21 -16.34
C LEU A 151 25.03 -15.59 -15.47
N SER A 152 24.50 -16.37 -14.54
CA SER A 152 23.57 -15.89 -13.50
C SER A 152 24.20 -14.76 -12.68
N PHE A 153 25.51 -14.88 -12.39
CA PHE A 153 26.29 -13.81 -11.75
C PHE A 153 26.27 -12.49 -12.53
N LEU A 154 26.63 -12.56 -13.80
CA LEU A 154 26.69 -11.40 -14.67
C LEU A 154 25.31 -10.76 -14.87
N MET A 155 24.25 -11.57 -15.05
CA MET A 155 22.90 -11.05 -15.23
C MET A 155 22.36 -10.31 -14.00
N TYR A 156 22.59 -10.83 -12.80
CA TYR A 156 22.14 -10.17 -11.58
C TYR A 156 22.93 -8.90 -11.32
N SER A 157 24.26 -8.94 -11.49
CA SER A 157 25.15 -7.77 -11.31
C SER A 157 24.92 -6.67 -12.35
N ALA A 158 24.25 -6.98 -13.47
CA ALA A 158 23.92 -5.98 -14.48
C ALA A 158 23.03 -4.85 -13.91
N PRO A 159 23.21 -3.59 -14.34
CA PRO A 159 22.34 -2.49 -13.96
C PRO A 159 20.85 -2.80 -14.17
N GLN A 160 20.01 -2.44 -13.20
CA GLN A 160 18.57 -2.57 -13.37
C GLN A 160 18.08 -1.46 -14.31
N ARG A 161 17.39 -1.85 -15.39
CA ARG A 161 16.86 -0.90 -16.37
C ARG A 161 15.66 -0.15 -15.78
N THR A 162 15.69 1.17 -15.88
CA THR A 162 14.61 2.06 -15.44
C THR A 162 14.02 2.82 -16.63
N ILE A 163 12.69 2.88 -16.70
CA ILE A 163 11.92 3.69 -17.65
C ILE A 163 11.09 4.69 -16.85
N PHE A 164 11.17 5.94 -17.25
CA PHE A 164 10.41 7.03 -16.66
C PHE A 164 9.20 7.37 -17.51
N PHE A 165 8.05 7.50 -16.88
CA PHE A 165 6.79 7.86 -17.49
C PHE A 165 6.44 9.27 -17.07
N GLN A 166 6.29 10.17 -18.04
CA GLN A 166 5.78 11.50 -17.76
C GLN A 166 4.33 11.38 -17.28
N ALA A 167 4.03 11.98 -16.13
CA ALA A 167 2.68 11.98 -15.60
C ALA A 167 1.76 12.90 -16.42
N ASP A 168 0.47 12.60 -16.42
CA ASP A 168 -0.55 13.50 -16.96
C ASP A 168 -0.43 14.89 -16.30
N PRO A 169 -0.19 15.96 -17.07
CA PRO A 169 -0.06 17.32 -16.54
C PRO A 169 -1.27 17.78 -15.73
N SER A 170 -2.49 17.34 -16.09
CA SER A 170 -3.72 17.67 -15.37
C SER A 170 -3.74 17.12 -13.94
N LEU A 171 -3.02 16.03 -13.69
CA LEU A 171 -2.91 15.36 -12.39
C LEU A 171 -1.66 15.74 -11.60
N SER A 172 -0.83 16.67 -12.11
CA SER A 172 0.43 17.12 -11.48
C SER A 172 0.27 17.59 -10.03
N LYS A 173 -0.91 18.14 -9.71
CA LYS A 173 -1.27 18.65 -8.37
C LYS A 173 -1.79 17.56 -7.43
N VAL A 174 -2.12 16.36 -7.91
CA VAL A 174 -2.64 15.25 -7.08
C VAL A 174 -1.49 14.58 -6.30
N SER A 175 -1.72 14.23 -5.03
CA SER A 175 -0.74 13.51 -4.22
C SER A 175 -1.37 12.80 -3.03
N SER A 176 -0.76 11.72 -2.54
CA SER A 176 -1.22 10.99 -1.35
C SER A 176 -1.22 11.89 -0.11
N THR A 177 -0.28 12.84 -0.02
CA THR A 177 -0.24 13.82 1.06
C THR A 177 -1.49 14.71 1.05
N LYS A 178 -2.01 15.11 -0.11
CA LYS A 178 -3.26 15.87 -0.19
C LYS A 178 -4.47 15.04 0.25
N VAL A 179 -4.54 13.77 -0.18
CA VAL A 179 -5.57 12.82 0.28
C VAL A 179 -5.58 12.73 1.80
N ARG A 180 -4.43 12.45 2.42
CA ARG A 180 -4.30 12.37 3.88
C ARG A 180 -4.62 13.68 4.59
N LYS A 181 -4.21 14.84 4.05
CA LYS A 181 -4.55 16.16 4.61
C LYS A 181 -6.06 16.43 4.58
N LEU A 182 -6.73 16.03 3.51
CA LEU A 182 -8.17 16.20 3.34
C LEU A 182 -8.93 15.29 4.32
N ARG A 183 -8.52 14.03 4.46
CA ARG A 183 -9.06 13.11 5.46
C ARG A 183 -8.81 13.53 6.90
N LYS A 184 -7.62 14.05 7.22
CA LYS A 184 -7.32 14.58 8.57
C LYS A 184 -8.28 15.70 8.99
N LYS A 185 -8.83 16.44 8.02
CA LYS A 185 -9.85 17.49 8.19
C LYS A 185 -11.30 16.96 8.17
N GLY A 186 -11.51 15.65 8.04
CA GLY A 186 -12.85 15.03 7.98
C GLY A 186 -13.63 15.34 6.71
N LYS A 187 -12.98 15.81 5.64
CA LYS A 187 -13.65 16.12 4.37
C LYS A 187 -13.82 14.86 3.50
N PRO A 188 -14.90 14.75 2.70
CA PRO A 188 -15.11 13.63 1.79
C PRO A 188 -14.10 13.65 0.64
N LEU A 189 -13.72 12.46 0.16
CA LEU A 189 -12.83 12.25 -0.99
C LEU A 189 -13.60 12.06 -2.29
N GLY A 190 -14.86 11.61 -2.25
CA GLY A 190 -15.71 11.52 -3.44
C GLY A 190 -15.87 12.90 -4.11
N GLY A 191 -15.72 12.94 -5.44
CA GLY A 191 -15.76 14.16 -6.24
C GLY A 191 -14.54 15.07 -6.09
N SER A 192 -13.53 14.69 -5.29
CA SER A 192 -12.34 15.53 -5.06
C SER A 192 -11.34 15.50 -6.23
N GLY A 193 -11.48 14.54 -7.15
CA GLY A 193 -10.52 14.29 -8.22
C GLY A 193 -9.15 13.75 -7.75
N LEU A 194 -8.98 13.47 -6.45
CA LEU A 194 -7.73 12.97 -5.91
C LEU A 194 -7.57 11.45 -6.08
N ILE A 195 -8.66 10.70 -5.96
CA ILE A 195 -8.73 9.24 -6.08
C ILE A 195 -9.91 8.87 -7.01
N PRO A 196 -10.03 7.62 -7.47
CA PRO A 196 -11.24 7.17 -8.16
C PRO A 196 -12.43 7.26 -7.21
N ASP A 197 -13.53 7.87 -7.63
CA ASP A 197 -14.68 8.17 -6.77
C ASP A 197 -15.30 6.91 -6.16
N ASP A 198 -15.43 5.86 -6.97
CA ASP A 198 -15.86 4.50 -6.58
C ASP A 198 -15.03 3.83 -5.49
N THR A 199 -13.83 4.35 -5.21
CA THR A 199 -12.95 3.82 -4.16
C THR A 199 -12.97 4.69 -2.90
N ALA A 200 -13.60 5.87 -2.99
CA ALA A 200 -13.60 6.84 -1.91
C ALA A 200 -14.15 6.27 -0.60
N PRO A 201 -15.27 5.54 -0.54
CA PRO A 201 -15.79 5.05 0.73
C PRO A 201 -14.79 4.18 1.51
N VAL A 202 -14.14 3.22 0.83
CA VAL A 202 -13.15 2.32 1.43
C VAL A 202 -11.87 3.08 1.84
N VAL A 203 -11.38 3.99 0.98
CA VAL A 203 -10.21 4.82 1.32
C VAL A 203 -10.52 5.73 2.52
N GLU A 204 -11.70 6.31 2.56
CA GLU A 204 -12.15 7.14 3.68
C GLU A 204 -12.18 6.34 4.97
N ALA A 205 -12.72 5.11 4.96
CA ALA A 205 -12.77 4.24 6.12
C ALA A 205 -11.36 3.93 6.68
N ILE A 206 -10.44 3.50 5.82
CA ILE A 206 -9.08 3.11 6.21
C ILE A 206 -8.26 4.30 6.74
N PHE A 207 -8.45 5.49 6.18
CA PHE A 207 -7.69 6.69 6.55
C PHE A 207 -8.40 7.59 7.58
N SER A 208 -9.55 7.18 8.11
CA SER A 208 -10.26 7.90 9.16
C SER A 208 -9.53 7.85 10.50
N LYS A 209 -9.79 8.84 11.37
CA LYS A 209 -9.30 8.78 12.76
C LYS A 209 -10.14 7.76 13.55
N PRO A 210 -9.58 7.12 14.58
CA PRO A 210 -10.37 6.36 15.54
C PRO A 210 -11.55 7.21 16.07
N GLY A 211 -12.77 6.69 16.02
CA GLY A 211 -13.98 7.39 16.44
C GLY A 211 -14.62 8.35 15.42
N THR A 212 -14.06 8.47 14.20
CA THR A 212 -14.77 9.15 13.10
C THR A 212 -15.83 8.18 12.55
N PRO A 213 -17.08 8.61 12.34
CA PRO A 213 -18.06 7.78 11.64
C PRO A 213 -17.46 7.37 10.29
N VAL A 214 -17.30 6.06 10.08
CA VAL A 214 -17.05 5.53 8.75
C VAL A 214 -18.28 5.92 7.92
N PRO A 215 -18.14 6.59 6.77
CA PRO A 215 -19.30 6.91 5.96
C PRO A 215 -20.07 5.60 5.69
N SER A 216 -21.38 5.57 5.95
CA SER A 216 -22.24 4.40 5.69
C SER A 216 -22.41 4.09 4.20
N ILE A 217 -21.52 4.62 3.36
CA ILE A 217 -21.60 4.70 1.90
C ILE A 217 -20.75 3.61 1.25
N ALA A 218 -19.82 2.98 1.99
CA ALA A 218 -19.30 1.71 1.52
C ALA A 218 -20.44 0.71 1.69
N SER A 219 -21.07 0.30 0.60
CA SER A 219 -22.09 -0.75 0.66
C SER A 219 -21.45 -1.98 1.34
N ALA A 220 -22.25 -2.77 2.05
CA ALA A 220 -21.75 -4.01 2.64
C ALA A 220 -20.98 -4.86 1.60
N GLU A 221 -21.40 -4.77 0.34
CA GLU A 221 -20.79 -5.40 -0.84
C GLU A 221 -19.36 -4.90 -1.14
N GLU A 222 -19.08 -3.58 -1.04
CA GLU A 222 -17.74 -3.03 -1.28
C GLU A 222 -16.73 -3.49 -0.23
N PHE A 223 -17.16 -3.55 1.04
CA PHE A 223 -16.34 -4.10 2.12
C PHE A 223 -16.18 -5.61 2.01
N GLU A 224 -17.23 -6.34 1.59
CA GLU A 224 -17.16 -7.77 1.34
C GLU A 224 -16.21 -8.08 0.17
N GLU A 225 -16.20 -7.28 -0.89
CA GLU A 225 -15.23 -7.40 -1.98
C GLU A 225 -13.81 -7.14 -1.49
N PHE A 226 -13.60 -6.05 -0.73
CA PHE A 226 -12.31 -5.78 -0.11
C PHE A 226 -11.83 -6.96 0.75
N GLN A 227 -12.74 -7.54 1.56
CA GLN A 227 -12.43 -8.69 2.41
C GLN A 227 -12.11 -9.94 1.58
N LYS A 228 -12.86 -10.23 0.52
CA LYS A 228 -12.53 -11.32 -0.43
C LYS A 228 -11.14 -11.16 -1.04
N ILE A 229 -10.69 -9.93 -1.30
CA ILE A 229 -9.33 -9.67 -1.79
C ILE A 229 -8.28 -9.99 -0.72
N VAL A 230 -8.57 -9.66 0.55
CA VAL A 230 -7.70 -10.01 1.69
C VAL A 230 -7.61 -11.52 1.84
N ASP A 231 -8.72 -12.24 1.72
CA ASP A 231 -8.79 -13.68 1.98
C ASP A 231 -8.13 -14.51 0.86
N ASN A 232 -8.24 -14.07 -0.40
CA ASN A 232 -7.64 -14.73 -1.57
C ASN A 232 -6.17 -14.34 -1.82
N ALA A 233 -5.49 -13.74 -0.84
CA ALA A 233 -4.15 -13.16 -1.01
C ALA A 233 -3.01 -14.18 -1.19
N GLY A 234 -3.25 -15.49 -1.04
CA GLY A 234 -2.21 -16.51 -0.90
C GLY A 234 -1.51 -16.97 -2.20
N GLU A 235 -2.10 -16.80 -3.38
CA GLU A 235 -1.65 -17.55 -4.57
C GLU A 235 -0.59 -16.86 -5.44
N ASP A 236 -0.32 -15.56 -5.26
CA ASP A 236 0.57 -14.78 -6.14
C ASP A 236 1.78 -14.14 -5.43
N GLN A 237 2.00 -14.46 -4.14
CA GLN A 237 3.05 -13.82 -3.33
C GLN A 237 4.39 -14.56 -3.37
N LEU A 238 5.48 -13.81 -3.16
CA LEU A 238 6.71 -14.42 -2.65
C LEU A 238 6.39 -15.09 -1.31
N SER A 239 6.96 -16.26 -1.08
CA SER A 239 6.80 -16.98 0.19
C SER A 239 7.25 -16.10 1.36
N TYR A 240 6.69 -16.36 2.53
CA TYR A 240 7.04 -15.66 3.76
C TYR A 240 8.55 -15.72 4.07
N ASP A 241 9.19 -16.85 3.76
CA ASP A 241 10.62 -17.05 3.95
C ASP A 241 11.46 -16.20 2.98
N GLU A 242 11.03 -16.07 1.72
CA GLU A 242 11.64 -15.15 0.75
C GLU A 242 11.51 -13.69 1.22
N LEU A 243 10.34 -13.27 1.70
CA LEU A 243 10.12 -11.92 2.22
C LEU A 243 11.02 -11.63 3.43
N LYS A 244 11.15 -12.58 4.36
CA LYS A 244 12.03 -12.47 5.54
C LYS A 244 13.51 -12.39 5.17
N PHE A 245 13.95 -13.15 4.17
CA PHE A 245 15.32 -13.10 3.69
C PHE A 245 15.69 -11.68 3.22
N TYR A 246 14.84 -11.06 2.38
CA TYR A 246 15.07 -9.69 1.91
C TYR A 246 14.95 -8.62 3.00
N GLN A 247 14.19 -8.90 4.04
CA GLN A 247 14.01 -8.03 5.19
C GLN A 247 15.27 -7.92 6.06
N ARG A 248 15.94 -9.06 6.34
CA ARG A 248 17.20 -9.09 7.12
C ARG A 248 18.30 -8.23 6.50
N ASP A 249 18.42 -8.26 5.18
CA ASP A 249 19.37 -7.45 4.43
C ASP A 249 19.09 -5.95 4.48
N SER A 250 17.82 -5.54 4.56
CA SER A 250 17.48 -4.12 4.70
C SER A 250 17.86 -3.58 6.08
N LEU A 251 17.82 -4.43 7.11
CA LEU A 251 18.10 -4.08 8.51
C LEU A 251 19.58 -4.04 8.87
N SER A 252 20.46 -4.76 8.15
CA SER A 252 21.91 -4.67 8.39
C SER A 252 22.48 -3.28 8.07
N SER A 253 21.71 -2.41 7.42
CA SER A 253 22.05 -1.00 7.16
C SER A 253 21.37 0.02 8.07
N ALA A 254 20.47 -0.37 8.98
CA ALA A 254 19.78 0.56 9.88
C ALA A 254 19.51 -0.07 11.25
N SER A 255 20.04 0.56 12.30
CA SER A 255 19.89 0.17 13.70
C SER A 255 18.45 -0.20 14.07
N GLY A 256 18.23 -1.47 14.38
CA GLY A 256 17.27 -1.94 15.38
C GLY A 256 15.82 -1.47 15.27
N SER A 257 15.24 -1.33 14.07
CA SER A 257 13.79 -1.14 13.95
C SER A 257 13.08 -2.49 14.00
N ARG A 258 12.47 -2.78 15.16
CA ARG A 258 11.55 -3.89 15.37
C ARG A 258 10.43 -3.79 14.34
N TYR A 259 10.50 -4.60 13.30
CA TYR A 259 9.30 -5.00 12.59
C TYR A 259 8.33 -5.52 13.65
N GLY A 260 7.17 -4.89 13.78
CA GLY A 260 6.04 -5.60 14.34
C GLY A 260 5.94 -6.89 13.56
N THR A 261 6.01 -8.02 14.26
CA THR A 261 5.75 -9.36 13.74
C THR A 261 4.72 -9.24 12.63
N LEU A 262 5.01 -9.72 11.40
CA LEU A 262 4.02 -9.85 10.33
C LEU A 262 2.76 -10.45 10.97
N LYS A 263 1.79 -9.60 11.30
CA LYS A 263 0.56 -10.03 11.96
C LYS A 263 -0.27 -10.64 10.85
N ARG A 264 -0.87 -11.79 11.11
CA ARG A 264 -1.87 -12.39 10.22
C ARG A 264 -2.91 -11.32 9.82
N PRO A 265 -3.51 -11.44 8.61
CA PRO A 265 -4.45 -10.47 8.07
C PRO A 265 -5.48 -10.02 9.12
N LEU A 266 -5.80 -8.73 9.09
CA LEU A 266 -6.76 -8.07 9.98
C LEU A 266 -8.13 -8.73 9.90
N ALA A 267 -8.42 -9.63 10.84
CA ALA A 267 -9.75 -10.23 11.03
C ALA A 267 -10.79 -9.27 11.65
N ASN A 268 -10.49 -7.97 11.81
CA ASN A 268 -11.29 -7.05 12.62
C ASN A 268 -11.53 -5.69 11.93
N LEU A 269 -11.88 -5.67 10.64
CA LEU A 269 -12.73 -4.59 10.12
C LEU A 269 -14.17 -5.01 10.41
N ALA A 270 -14.68 -4.62 11.57
CA ALA A 270 -16.01 -4.96 12.03
C ALA A 270 -17.05 -4.60 10.96
N SER A 271 -17.86 -5.58 10.56
CA SER A 271 -19.07 -5.39 9.77
C SER A 271 -19.92 -4.28 10.40
N PRO A 272 -20.57 -3.41 9.59
CA PRO A 272 -21.56 -2.49 10.14
C PRO A 272 -22.62 -3.34 10.84
N ARG A 273 -22.77 -3.16 12.16
CA ARG A 273 -23.81 -3.82 12.95
C ARG A 273 -25.14 -3.56 12.25
N SER A 274 -25.71 -4.61 11.67
CA SER A 274 -27.09 -4.61 11.22
C SER A 274 -27.96 -4.31 12.43
N SER A 275 -28.52 -3.12 12.47
CA SER A 275 -29.69 -2.82 13.30
C SER A 275 -30.85 -3.66 12.77
N GLN A 276 -31.04 -4.86 13.32
CA GLN A 276 -32.29 -5.59 13.16
C GLN A 276 -33.08 -5.49 14.45
N HIS A 277 -34.11 -4.66 14.33
CA HIS A 277 -35.46 -4.83 14.82
C HIS A 277 -35.69 -5.68 16.08
N SER A 278 -36.26 -4.98 17.06
CA SER A 278 -37.16 -5.50 18.07
C SER A 278 -38.21 -6.43 17.47
N ASP A 279 -38.17 -7.71 17.84
CA ASP A 279 -39.36 -8.54 17.86
C ASP A 279 -39.63 -8.99 19.29
N GLY A 280 -40.81 -8.59 19.77
CA GLY A 280 -41.32 -8.97 21.07
C GLY A 280 -41.63 -10.47 21.08
N SER A 281 -41.18 -11.14 22.13
CA SER A 281 -41.89 -12.30 22.64
C SER A 281 -41.95 -12.21 24.15
N SER A 282 -43.19 -12.22 24.61
CA SER A 282 -43.68 -12.23 25.97
C SER A 282 -43.25 -13.50 26.69
N GLN A 283 -42.56 -13.36 27.83
CA GLN A 283 -42.73 -14.30 28.93
C GLN A 283 -42.84 -13.54 30.25
N GLN A 284 -44.07 -13.54 30.77
CA GLN A 284 -44.38 -13.22 32.15
C GLN A 284 -43.62 -14.14 33.10
N ARG A 285 -43.01 -13.58 34.16
CA ARG A 285 -42.90 -14.22 35.49
C ARG A 285 -42.62 -13.15 36.57
N SER A 286 -43.70 -12.80 37.25
CA SER A 286 -43.93 -12.39 38.65
C SER A 286 -43.03 -11.36 39.39
N PRO A 287 -43.65 -10.43 40.16
CA PRO A 287 -42.96 -9.31 40.80
C PRO A 287 -42.36 -9.68 42.17
N ARG A 288 -41.13 -9.20 42.46
CA ARG A 288 -40.63 -9.10 43.84
C ARG A 288 -40.78 -7.67 44.34
N VAL A 289 -41.52 -7.58 45.44
CA VAL A 289 -41.94 -6.39 46.20
C VAL A 289 -40.73 -5.60 46.75
N PRO A 290 -40.82 -4.26 46.89
CA PRO A 290 -39.71 -3.41 47.33
C PRO A 290 -39.63 -3.33 48.86
N ARG A 291 -38.40 -3.36 49.42
CA ARG A 291 -38.16 -2.99 50.81
C ARG A 291 -37.76 -1.52 50.90
N ALA A 292 -38.61 -0.74 51.56
CA ALA A 292 -38.39 0.67 51.84
C ALA A 292 -37.64 0.89 53.17
N ARG A 293 -36.81 1.95 53.14
CA ARG A 293 -36.41 2.89 54.21
C ARG A 293 -35.79 2.36 55.51
N ARG A 294 -34.60 2.91 55.82
CA ARG A 294 -34.46 3.85 56.95
C ARG A 294 -33.32 4.84 56.74
N ARG A 295 -33.68 6.13 56.71
CA ARG A 295 -32.79 7.27 56.98
C ARG A 295 -32.42 7.25 58.47
N ARG A 296 -31.17 7.59 58.80
CA ARG A 296 -30.83 8.37 60.00
C ARG A 296 -29.77 9.42 59.64
N SER A 297 -30.03 10.60 60.16
CA SER A 297 -29.28 11.84 60.07
C SER A 297 -28.59 12.11 61.41
N SER A 298 -27.37 12.65 61.37
CA SER A 298 -26.73 13.50 62.41
C SER A 298 -25.46 14.08 61.78
N GLN A 299 -25.41 15.40 61.48
CA GLN A 299 -24.70 16.45 62.26
C GLN A 299 -23.20 16.14 62.46
N ALA A 300 -22.24 16.85 61.85
CA ALA A 300 -21.80 18.26 61.96
C ALA A 300 -20.70 18.48 63.04
N SER A 301 -19.48 18.77 62.58
CA SER A 301 -18.36 19.55 63.20
C SER A 301 -17.16 19.41 62.24
N ALA A 302 -16.62 20.44 61.56
CA ALA A 302 -15.84 21.60 62.03
C ALA A 302 -14.56 21.21 62.81
N ASP A 303 -13.48 21.95 62.51
CA ASP A 303 -12.09 21.96 63.05
C ASP A 303 -11.05 21.26 62.14
N THR A 304 -10.25 21.98 61.33
CA THR A 304 -9.11 22.91 61.56
C THR A 304 -7.75 22.22 61.66
N ASP A 305 -6.84 22.75 60.83
CA ASP A 305 -5.39 22.92 60.96
C ASP A 305 -4.38 21.80 60.61
N ASP A 306 -3.36 22.30 59.90
CA ASP A 306 -2.05 21.80 59.44
C ASP A 306 -1.93 20.82 58.25
#